data_AF-A0A1H9NL51-F1
#
_entry.id   AF-A0A1H9NL51-F1
#
_cell.length_a   1.000
_cell.length_b   1.000
_cell.length_c   1.000
_cell.angle_alpha   90.00
_cell.angle_beta   90.00
_cell.angle_gamma   90.00
#
_symmetry.space_group_name_H-M   'P 1'
#
loop_
_entity.id
_entity.type
_entity.pdbx_description
1 polymer ?
#
loop_
_entity_poly.entity_id
_entity_poly.type
_entity_poly.pdbx_seq_one_letter_code
_entity_poly.pdbx_strand_id
1 'polypeptide(L)'
;MSSDTRKKTLRIAAFAVVAIVIVAGVGFGVHYAWQVSRGPTQASKEDCELAQQLYDRAKQVPSDPAQAQALEVELRKIRYEQFENDGISTEVGRFIMWQVNEVTGGAPNPSRADYDDMVSNAQGHCRGELVLNIPRYDY
;
A
#
# COMPACT_ATOMS: atom_id res chain seq x y z
N MET A 1 30.17 22.29 24.16
CA MET A 1 30.11 21.43 22.94
C MET A 1 30.42 22.30 21.73
N SER A 2 31.58 22.08 21.09
CA SER A 2 32.15 23.00 20.08
C SER A 2 31.34 23.04 18.78
N SER A 3 31.35 24.19 18.10
CA SER A 3 30.57 24.46 16.88
C SER A 3 30.81 23.43 15.77
N ASP A 4 32.04 22.93 15.66
CA ASP A 4 32.44 21.91 14.68
C ASP A 4 31.79 20.54 14.91
N THR A 5 31.66 20.12 16.16
CA THR A 5 31.00 18.84 16.50
C THR A 5 29.54 18.89 16.08
N ARG A 6 28.87 20.04 16.32
CA ARG A 6 27.46 20.23 15.98
C ARG A 6 27.22 20.20 14.46
N LYS A 7 28.10 20.81 13.66
CA LYS A 7 28.04 20.77 12.19
C LYS A 7 28.33 19.38 11.61
N LYS A 8 29.27 18.62 12.20
CA LYS A 8 29.52 17.21 11.81
C LYS A 8 28.33 16.31 12.10
N THR A 9 27.72 16.42 13.28
CA THR A 9 26.55 15.62 13.66
C THR A 9 25.33 15.94 12.78
N LEU A 10 25.10 17.22 12.44
CA LEU A 10 24.02 17.63 11.53
C LEU A 10 24.20 17.08 10.11
N ARG A 11 25.44 17.07 9.59
CA ARG A 11 25.73 16.49 8.28
C ARG A 11 25.52 14.98 8.27
N ILE A 12 25.98 14.26 9.30
CA ILE A 12 25.78 12.81 9.41
C ILE A 12 24.29 12.48 9.52
N ALA A 13 23.53 13.23 10.31
CA ALA A 13 22.09 13.06 10.43
C ALA A 13 21.38 13.30 9.08
N ALA A 14 21.76 14.34 8.34
CA ALA A 14 21.21 14.61 7.02
C ALA A 14 21.50 13.47 6.01
N PHE A 15 22.74 12.94 6.00
CA PHE A 15 23.09 11.81 5.14
C PHE A 15 22.35 10.52 5.53
N ALA A 16 22.14 10.28 6.83
CA ALA A 16 21.38 9.13 7.30
C ALA A 16 19.90 9.20 6.86
N VAL A 17 19.27 10.37 6.95
CA VAL A 17 17.90 10.57 6.47
C VAL A 17 17.80 10.38 4.96
N VAL A 18 18.73 10.95 4.19
CA VAL A 18 18.76 10.79 2.72
C VAL A 18 18.96 9.32 2.33
N ALA A 19 19.86 8.60 3.01
CA ALA A 19 20.09 7.19 2.74
C ALA A 19 18.84 6.34 3.04
N ILE A 20 18.10 6.63 4.12
CA ILE A 20 16.83 5.94 4.44
C ILE A 20 15.79 6.19 3.35
N VAL A 21 15.64 7.44 2.87
CA VAL A 21 14.71 7.79 1.80
C VAL A 21 15.08 7.10 0.48
N ILE A 22 16.36 7.04 0.14
CA ILE A 22 16.84 6.36 -1.07
C ILE A 22 16.60 4.84 -0.96
N VAL A 23 16.93 4.20 0.16
CA VAL A 23 16.70 2.76 0.34
C VAL A 23 15.21 2.43 0.29
N ALA A 24 14.35 3.25 0.90
CA ALA A 24 12.90 3.10 0.81
C ALA A 24 12.39 3.28 -0.63
N GLY A 25 12.89 4.26 -1.38
CA GLY A 25 12.52 4.50 -2.77
C GLY A 25 13.03 3.42 -3.73
N VAL A 26 14.25 2.92 -3.54
CA VAL A 26 14.84 1.84 -4.35
C VAL A 26 14.15 0.50 -4.06
N GLY A 27 13.74 0.24 -2.82
CA GLY A 27 12.93 -0.95 -2.49
C GLY A 27 11.63 -1.01 -3.28
N PHE A 28 10.90 0.11 -3.38
CA PHE A 28 9.71 0.22 -4.22
C PHE A 28 10.02 0.08 -5.72
N GLY A 29 11.06 0.75 -6.22
CA GLY A 29 11.41 0.74 -7.64
C GLY A 29 11.89 -0.61 -8.17
N VAL A 30 12.67 -1.35 -7.38
CA VAL A 30 13.17 -2.69 -7.77
C VAL A 30 12.06 -3.73 -7.72
N HIS A 31 11.15 -3.66 -6.73
CA HIS A 31 9.97 -4.53 -6.68
C HIS A 31 9.05 -4.27 -7.89
N TYR A 32 8.76 -3.01 -8.18
CA TYR A 32 7.95 -2.60 -9.33
C TYR A 32 8.56 -3.09 -10.66
N ALA A 33 9.86 -2.86 -10.89
CA ALA A 33 10.53 -3.29 -12.11
C ALA A 33 10.55 -4.82 -12.28
N TRP A 34 10.67 -5.57 -11.18
CA TRP A 34 10.63 -7.03 -11.21
C TRP A 34 9.21 -7.57 -11.51
N GLN A 35 8.18 -6.97 -10.91
CA GLN A 35 6.77 -7.30 -11.14
C GLN A 35 6.35 -7.00 -12.58
N VAL A 36 6.77 -5.87 -13.15
CA VAL A 36 6.51 -5.49 -14.55
C VAL A 36 7.12 -6.50 -15.53
N SER A 37 8.28 -7.11 -15.19
CA SER A 37 8.95 -8.06 -16.09
C SER A 37 8.31 -9.46 -16.14
N ARG A 38 7.48 -9.82 -15.16
CA ARG A 38 6.86 -11.17 -15.05
C ARG A 38 5.33 -11.15 -15.02
N GLY A 39 4.72 -9.97 -14.98
CA GLY A 39 3.30 -9.81 -14.79
C GLY A 39 2.83 -10.19 -13.38
N PRO A 40 1.56 -9.95 -13.05
CA PRO A 40 0.97 -10.33 -11.77
C PRO A 40 1.06 -11.85 -11.56
N THR A 41 1.61 -12.29 -10.42
CA THR A 41 1.56 -13.69 -10.00
C THR A 41 0.12 -14.11 -9.74
N GLN A 42 -0.32 -15.23 -10.31
CA GLN A 42 -1.70 -15.68 -10.11
C GLN A 42 -1.95 -15.99 -8.62
N ALA A 43 -2.97 -15.37 -8.05
CA ALA A 43 -3.44 -15.62 -6.69
C ALA A 43 -4.39 -16.82 -6.68
N SER A 44 -4.53 -17.46 -5.51
CA SER A 44 -5.55 -18.49 -5.33
C SER A 44 -6.95 -17.87 -5.32
N LYS A 45 -7.96 -18.72 -5.46
CA LYS A 45 -9.35 -18.27 -5.31
C LYS A 45 -9.61 -17.72 -3.91
N GLU A 46 -9.05 -18.37 -2.89
CA GLU A 46 -9.18 -17.97 -1.48
C GLU A 46 -8.56 -16.59 -1.24
N ASP A 47 -7.37 -16.32 -1.79
CA ASP A 47 -6.74 -15.01 -1.74
C ASP A 47 -7.62 -13.96 -2.44
N CYS A 48 -8.21 -14.28 -3.59
CA CYS A 48 -9.07 -13.34 -4.30
C CYS A 48 -10.39 -13.05 -3.57
N GLU A 49 -10.98 -14.04 -2.91
CA GLU A 49 -12.14 -13.85 -2.05
C GLU A 49 -11.79 -13.00 -0.82
N LEU A 50 -10.62 -13.25 -0.20
CA LEU A 50 -10.11 -12.41 0.88
C LEU A 50 -9.86 -10.97 0.42
N ALA A 51 -9.28 -10.79 -0.76
CA ALA A 51 -9.07 -9.48 -1.36
C ALA A 51 -10.39 -8.73 -1.54
N GLN A 52 -11.40 -9.38 -2.11
CA GLN A 52 -12.74 -8.79 -2.25
C GLN A 52 -13.30 -8.35 -0.90
N GLN A 53 -13.24 -9.21 0.13
CA GLN A 53 -13.71 -8.89 1.47
C GLN A 53 -12.98 -7.66 2.05
N LEU A 54 -11.67 -7.57 1.87
CA LEU A 54 -10.88 -6.45 2.39
C LEU A 54 -11.14 -5.15 1.62
N TYR A 55 -11.35 -5.19 0.30
CA TYR A 55 -11.81 -4.02 -0.46
C TYR A 55 -13.17 -3.51 0.02
N ASP A 56 -14.12 -4.43 0.24
CA ASP A 56 -15.47 -4.08 0.71
C ASP A 56 -15.46 -3.48 2.12
N ARG A 57 -14.59 -3.99 3.00
CA ARG A 57 -14.40 -3.44 4.35
C ARG A 57 -13.68 -2.09 4.34
N ALA A 58 -12.69 -1.93 3.48
CA ALA A 58 -11.95 -0.67 3.33
C ALA A 58 -12.82 0.47 2.80
N LYS A 59 -13.89 0.17 2.04
CA LYS A 59 -14.90 1.16 1.66
C LYS A 59 -15.70 1.70 2.84
N GLN A 60 -15.77 0.94 3.93
CA GLN A 60 -16.57 1.25 5.11
C GLN A 60 -15.70 1.91 6.21
N VAL A 61 -14.62 2.60 5.82
CA VAL A 61 -13.76 3.31 6.77
C VAL A 61 -14.62 4.32 7.56
N PRO A 62 -14.59 4.26 8.91
CA PRO A 62 -15.31 5.21 9.75
C PRO A 62 -14.83 6.64 9.51
N SER A 63 -15.75 7.60 9.59
CA SER A 63 -15.40 9.03 9.48
C SER A 63 -14.62 9.58 10.68
N ASP A 64 -14.53 8.81 11.78
CA ASP A 64 -13.71 9.15 12.94
C ASP A 64 -12.24 8.72 12.70
N PRO A 65 -11.26 9.63 12.76
CA PRO A 65 -9.86 9.31 12.45
C PRO A 65 -9.24 8.22 13.32
N ALA A 66 -9.62 8.12 14.60
CA ALA A 66 -9.07 7.11 15.50
C ALA A 66 -9.61 5.72 15.15
N GLN A 67 -10.91 5.62 14.84
CA GLN A 67 -11.52 4.39 14.37
C GLN A 67 -11.02 3.98 12.98
N ALA A 68 -10.77 4.93 12.08
CA ALA A 68 -10.16 4.66 10.78
C ALA A 68 -8.76 4.03 10.92
N GLN A 69 -7.92 4.57 11.81
CA GLN A 69 -6.59 4.00 12.10
C GLN A 69 -6.69 2.61 12.75
N ALA A 70 -7.64 2.41 13.67
CA ALA A 70 -7.86 1.10 14.27
C ALA A 70 -8.26 0.05 13.22
N LEU A 71 -9.12 0.43 12.28
CA LEU A 71 -9.49 -0.41 11.14
C LEU A 71 -8.27 -0.69 10.25
N GLU A 72 -7.44 0.30 9.94
CA GLU A 72 -6.22 0.10 9.14
C GLU A 72 -5.31 -0.97 9.75
N VAL A 73 -5.05 -0.88 11.06
CA VAL A 73 -4.21 -1.84 11.79
C VAL A 73 -4.82 -3.24 11.74
N GLU A 74 -6.13 -3.36 11.91
CA GLU A 74 -6.83 -4.64 11.82
C GLU A 74 -6.72 -5.26 10.42
N LEU A 75 -7.05 -4.51 9.37
CA LEU A 75 -6.99 -4.99 8.00
C LEU A 75 -5.56 -5.32 7.58
N ARG A 76 -4.58 -4.51 8.01
CA ARG A 76 -3.15 -4.76 7.79
C ARG A 76 -2.70 -6.06 8.43
N LYS A 77 -3.17 -6.37 9.65
CA LYS A 77 -2.87 -7.64 10.31
C LYS A 77 -3.40 -8.82 9.49
N ILE A 78 -4.67 -8.77 9.07
CA ILE A 78 -5.28 -9.80 8.23
C ILE A 78 -4.45 -10.01 6.95
N ARG A 79 -4.05 -8.91 6.30
CA ARG A 79 -3.26 -8.97 5.07
C ARG A 79 -1.95 -9.73 5.22
N TYR A 80 -1.23 -9.53 6.32
CA TYR A 80 0.06 -10.18 6.53
C TYR A 80 -0.06 -11.60 7.08
N GLU A 81 -1.19 -11.94 7.71
CA GLU A 81 -1.39 -13.26 8.30
C GLU A 81 -2.08 -14.25 7.35
N GLN A 82 -2.90 -13.77 6.42
CA GLN A 82 -3.81 -14.63 5.66
C GLN A 82 -3.57 -14.66 4.15
N PHE A 83 -2.95 -13.65 3.54
CA PHE A 83 -2.60 -13.74 2.13
C PHE A 83 -1.41 -14.67 1.92
N GLU A 84 -1.53 -15.57 0.96
CA GLU A 84 -0.38 -16.33 0.45
C GLU A 84 0.31 -15.57 -0.70
N ASN A 85 -0.46 -14.86 -1.52
CA ASN A 85 0.06 -14.05 -2.62
C ASN A 85 0.31 -12.59 -2.19
N ASP A 86 1.60 -12.26 -2.03
CA ASP A 86 2.07 -10.91 -1.67
C ASP A 86 1.64 -9.82 -2.67
N GLY A 87 1.44 -10.18 -3.94
CA GLY A 87 1.05 -9.25 -5.00
C GLY A 87 -0.35 -8.70 -4.78
N ILE A 88 -1.37 -9.56 -4.68
CA ILE A 88 -2.73 -9.12 -4.38
C ILE A 88 -2.82 -8.50 -2.98
N SER A 89 -2.07 -9.03 -1.99
CA SER A 89 -1.96 -8.42 -0.67
C SER A 89 -1.47 -6.97 -0.77
N THR A 90 -0.50 -6.68 -1.63
CA THR A 90 0.07 -5.33 -1.83
C THR A 90 -0.96 -4.36 -2.39
N GLU A 91 -1.71 -4.76 -3.42
CA GLU A 91 -2.73 -3.88 -4.04
C GLU A 91 -3.88 -3.57 -3.07
N VAL A 92 -4.34 -4.57 -2.31
CA VAL A 92 -5.34 -4.36 -1.23
C VAL A 92 -4.81 -3.37 -0.19
N GLY A 93 -3.52 -3.45 0.15
CA GLY A 93 -2.87 -2.54 1.08
C GLY A 93 -2.86 -1.09 0.62
N ARG A 94 -2.56 -0.86 -0.66
CA ARG A 94 -2.59 0.48 -1.26
C ARG A 94 -3.98 1.09 -1.14
N PHE A 95 -5.01 0.32 -1.46
CA PHE A 95 -6.40 0.79 -1.37
C PHE A 95 -6.81 1.13 0.07
N ILE A 96 -6.55 0.24 1.05
CA ILE A 96 -6.84 0.50 2.47
C ILE A 96 -6.18 1.80 2.93
N MET A 97 -4.89 1.97 2.62
CA MET A 97 -4.14 3.16 2.99
C MET A 97 -4.79 4.42 2.41
N TRP A 98 -5.20 4.40 1.15
CA TRP A 98 -5.86 5.55 0.52
C TRP A 98 -7.21 5.87 1.14
N GLN A 99 -8.04 4.88 1.48
CA GLN A 99 -9.32 5.10 2.16
C GLN A 99 -9.14 5.68 3.58
N VAL A 100 -8.12 5.23 4.31
CA VAL A 100 -7.81 5.76 5.65
C VAL A 100 -7.23 7.18 5.58
N ASN A 101 -6.41 7.48 4.56
CA ASN A 101 -5.82 8.80 4.36
C ASN A 101 -6.88 9.87 4.06
N GLU A 102 -7.96 9.53 3.36
CA GLU A 102 -9.08 10.44 3.12
C GLU A 102 -9.69 10.98 4.41
N VAL A 103 -9.81 10.12 5.42
CA VAL A 103 -10.41 10.49 6.71
C VAL A 103 -9.40 11.15 7.64
N THR A 104 -8.17 10.66 7.66
CA THR A 104 -7.15 11.11 8.62
C THR A 104 -6.37 12.34 8.15
N GLY A 105 -6.53 12.77 6.89
CA GLY A 105 -5.74 13.84 6.29
C GLY A 105 -4.27 13.46 6.11
N GLY A 106 -4.02 12.18 5.85
CA GLY A 106 -2.70 11.57 5.76
C GLY A 106 -1.96 11.90 4.45
N ALA A 107 -1.23 10.92 3.91
CA ALA A 107 -0.54 11.08 2.64
C ALA A 107 -1.53 11.40 1.50
N PRO A 108 -1.09 12.07 0.42
CA PRO A 108 -1.97 12.45 -0.68
C PRO A 108 -2.73 11.25 -1.26
N ASN A 109 -3.99 11.49 -1.62
CA ASN A 109 -4.81 10.55 -2.37
C ASN A 109 -4.14 10.15 -3.70
N PRO A 110 -4.42 8.94 -4.23
CA PRO A 110 -3.85 8.49 -5.48
C PRO A 110 -4.25 9.42 -6.63
N SER A 111 -3.37 9.53 -7.64
CA SER A 111 -3.84 10.01 -8.93
C SER A 111 -4.77 8.97 -9.56
N ARG A 112 -5.58 9.40 -10.54
CA ARG A 112 -6.44 8.48 -11.30
C ARG A 112 -5.65 7.35 -11.95
N ALA A 113 -4.46 7.65 -12.46
CA ALA A 113 -3.57 6.66 -13.05
C ALA A 113 -3.08 5.64 -12.00
N ASP A 114 -2.68 6.08 -10.81
CA ASP A 114 -2.19 5.18 -9.77
C ASP A 114 -3.26 4.18 -9.30
N TYR A 115 -4.50 4.64 -9.22
CA TYR A 115 -5.64 3.80 -8.88
C TYR A 115 -6.01 2.85 -10.02
N ASP A 116 -6.07 3.33 -11.27
CA ASP A 116 -6.36 2.48 -12.43
C ASP A 116 -5.30 1.38 -12.57
N ASP A 117 -4.02 1.69 -12.31
CA ASP A 117 -2.92 0.73 -12.26
C ASP A 117 -3.10 -0.29 -11.12
N MET A 118 -3.46 0.16 -9.91
CA MET A 118 -3.76 -0.73 -8.78
C MET A 118 -4.90 -1.70 -9.12
N VAL A 119 -5.99 -1.19 -9.69
CA VAL A 119 -7.13 -2.01 -10.12
C VAL A 119 -6.70 -3.03 -11.16
N SER A 120 -5.97 -2.59 -12.19
CA SER A 120 -5.46 -3.47 -13.25
C SER A 120 -4.57 -4.59 -12.68
N ASN A 121 -3.67 -4.26 -11.75
CA ASN A 121 -2.80 -5.24 -11.09
C ASN A 121 -3.60 -6.23 -10.25
N ALA A 122 -4.53 -5.75 -9.42
CA ALA A 122 -5.36 -6.60 -8.58
C ALA A 122 -6.20 -7.58 -9.43
N GLN A 123 -6.82 -7.09 -10.51
CA GLN A 123 -7.52 -7.94 -11.47
C GLN A 123 -6.58 -8.94 -12.15
N GLY A 124 -5.37 -8.51 -12.47
CA GLY A 124 -4.35 -9.37 -13.07
C GLY A 124 -3.95 -10.53 -12.16
N HIS A 125 -3.79 -10.28 -10.86
CA HIS A 125 -3.52 -11.33 -9.86
C HIS A 125 -4.68 -12.34 -9.76
N CYS A 126 -5.93 -11.87 -9.82
CA CYS A 126 -7.13 -12.70 -9.67
C CYS A 126 -7.72 -13.25 -10.98
N ARG A 127 -7.05 -13.01 -12.11
CA ARG A 127 -7.56 -13.41 -13.42
C ARG A 127 -7.76 -14.92 -13.50
N GLY A 128 -8.99 -15.33 -13.80
CA GLY A 128 -9.38 -16.74 -13.93
C GLY A 128 -9.99 -17.33 -12.66
N GLU A 129 -9.78 -16.69 -11.51
CA GLU A 129 -10.33 -17.11 -10.23
C GLU A 129 -11.56 -16.29 -9.84
N LEU A 130 -11.45 -14.95 -9.93
CA LEU A 130 -12.48 -14.02 -9.52
C LEU A 130 -12.31 -12.67 -10.22
N VAL A 131 -13.42 -12.05 -10.64
CA VAL A 131 -13.42 -10.64 -11.05
C VAL A 131 -13.69 -9.79 -9.82
N LEU A 132 -12.71 -9.00 -9.40
CA LEU A 132 -12.84 -8.16 -8.21
C LEU A 132 -13.79 -6.98 -8.48
N ASN A 133 -14.69 -6.69 -7.57
CA ASN A 133 -15.47 -5.48 -7.55
C ASN A 133 -14.79 -4.46 -6.62
N ILE A 134 -13.77 -3.77 -7.13
CA ILE A 134 -13.00 -2.79 -6.38
C ILE A 134 -13.79 -1.47 -6.34
N PRO A 135 -14.13 -0.94 -5.15
CA PRO A 135 -14.88 0.29 -5.02
C PRO A 135 -14.16 1.46 -5.68
N ARG A 136 -14.88 2.25 -6.47
CA ARG A 136 -14.35 3.46 -7.09
C ARG A 136 -13.82 4.42 -6.03
N TYR A 137 -12.74 5.08 -6.39
CA TYR A 137 -12.17 6.20 -5.66
C TYR A 137 -12.71 7.50 -6.25
N ASP A 138 -13.15 8.42 -5.39
CA ASP A 138 -13.63 9.74 -5.79
C ASP A 138 -12.45 10.72 -5.79
N TYR A 139 -12.23 11.43 -6.91
CA TYR A 139 -11.10 12.35 -7.11
C TYR A 139 -11.54 13.81 -7.04
#